data_AF-A0A3A2Z930-F1
#
_entry.id   AF-A0A3A2Z930-F1
#
_cell.length_a   1.000
_cell.length_b   1.000
_cell.length_c   1.000
_cell.angle_alpha   90.00
_cell.angle_beta   90.00
_cell.angle_gamma   90.00
#
_symmetry.space_group_name_H-M   'P 1'
#
loop_
_entity.id
_entity.type
_entity.pdbx_description
1 polymer ?
#
loop_
_entity_poly.entity_id
_entity_poly.type
_entity_poly.pdbx_seq_one_letter_code
_entity_poly.pdbx_strand_id
1 'polypeptide(L)'
;MMSRSQSSLGYADSGKEHSDVSPSNQPQPQPQQQQPPASSSGPINLSGLVCNVRRTTGREPHPLVGATTTILGDKLYVFGGRVLSRSRPQLSSDLYELDLIRRHWTRIDAVGDIPPPRYFHSVCALGDNKLVCYGGMSPAPNPPKEAANNGQTAQETQSEVVVMSDVHIFDVPSRTWTRVPAIDPPQGRYAHCATVLPSSAYFTSASAPLSAIHHNPASANPHQGSIGVDIDGFGGAEMVVVGGQDCSNHYIEQISVFNLRSLKWTNTSPLGKACGAYRSVVAPLVGMDISEVGSAAEDRDRHEPIERSQVEGCPMLIYSNYNFLDVKLELQIRLPDGRLVEKPMQSQASPPGLRFPNGGVINGHFVVSGTYLTSSKQEYALWALDLKTLTWGRIDAGGSVFGHGSWNRGILWERRNAFVILGHRKRNLVDDYNHRRLNFSHVCMVELEAFGLYNNPCRTSPTSGYISHSSPAVPASLHSKLSQLTSGGRPFSSASDELGKLALSLPEISDMELQAVGGERIPVNSRILTRRWGPYFIQLLRESCDSGVSDSATLRPNIQMYPNRNSSITITPSIGQNSTYSNANTLASNSSAPKSS
;
A
#
# COMPACT_ATOMS: atom_id res chain seq x y z
N MET A 1 31.98 -26.90 -26.59
CA MET A 1 32.83 -26.64 -27.77
C MET A 1 32.77 -25.15 -28.09
N MET A 2 33.94 -24.48 -28.02
CA MET A 2 34.39 -23.24 -28.68
C MET A 2 33.48 -21.98 -28.63
N SER A 3 33.93 -20.76 -28.31
CA SER A 3 35.30 -20.23 -28.14
C SER A 3 35.26 -18.91 -27.34
N ARG A 4 36.26 -18.74 -26.45
CA ARG A 4 36.69 -17.45 -25.88
C ARG A 4 37.77 -16.86 -26.80
N SER A 5 37.83 -15.54 -26.92
CA SER A 5 39.07 -14.85 -27.31
C SER A 5 39.29 -13.61 -26.45
N GLN A 6 40.36 -13.66 -25.65
CA GLN A 6 41.12 -12.51 -25.21
C GLN A 6 42.29 -12.33 -26.20
N SER A 7 42.69 -11.09 -26.46
CA SER A 7 44.08 -10.76 -26.77
C SER A 7 44.40 -9.33 -26.34
N SER A 8 45.58 -9.19 -25.76
CA SER A 8 46.17 -8.00 -25.18
C SER A 8 47.24 -7.38 -26.09
N LEU A 9 47.63 -6.16 -25.73
CA LEU A 9 48.92 -5.47 -25.96
C LEU A 9 49.12 -4.71 -27.29
N GLY A 10 49.59 -3.46 -27.13
CA GLY A 10 50.13 -2.61 -28.19
C GLY A 10 50.29 -1.15 -27.74
N TYR A 11 51.40 -0.85 -27.07
CA TYR A 11 51.87 0.50 -26.72
C TYR A 11 52.56 1.11 -27.95
N ALA A 12 52.26 2.36 -28.32
CA ALA A 12 53.12 3.20 -29.15
C ALA A 12 52.80 4.68 -28.91
N ASP A 13 53.85 5.43 -28.63
CA ASP A 13 53.95 6.84 -28.27
C ASP A 13 54.18 7.71 -29.52
N SER A 14 53.72 8.98 -29.48
CA SER A 14 54.39 10.21 -29.96
C SER A 14 53.42 11.31 -30.41
N GLY A 15 53.68 12.54 -29.95
CA GLY A 15 53.09 13.77 -30.51
C GLY A 15 52.86 14.91 -29.49
N LYS A 16 53.91 15.69 -29.21
CA LYS A 16 53.91 16.96 -28.44
C LYS A 16 53.12 18.06 -29.17
N GLU A 17 52.52 19.02 -28.44
CA GLU A 17 53.00 20.43 -28.37
C GLU A 17 52.16 21.38 -27.48
N HIS A 18 52.90 22.12 -26.65
CA HIS A 18 52.76 23.46 -26.04
C HIS A 18 51.44 24.11 -25.60
N SER A 19 51.43 24.58 -24.35
CA SER A 19 51.18 26.01 -24.05
C SER A 19 51.72 26.42 -22.66
N ASP A 20 52.35 27.60 -22.65
CA ASP A 20 53.15 28.21 -21.60
C ASP A 20 52.36 28.86 -20.46
N VAL A 21 53.03 29.00 -19.32
CA VAL A 21 52.60 29.72 -18.11
C VAL A 21 53.46 30.98 -17.94
N SER A 22 52.86 32.12 -17.56
CA SER A 22 53.30 33.15 -16.55
C SER A 22 52.63 34.54 -16.83
N PRO A 23 52.66 35.56 -15.93
CA PRO A 23 51.51 35.92 -15.10
C PRO A 23 51.12 37.43 -15.13
N SER A 24 50.10 37.78 -14.33
CA SER A 24 49.75 39.10 -13.75
C SER A 24 49.18 40.21 -14.66
N ASN A 25 47.94 40.64 -14.36
CA ASN A 25 47.59 42.05 -14.15
C ASN A 25 46.15 42.21 -13.60
N GLN A 26 46.01 42.96 -12.51
CA GLN A 26 44.73 43.50 -12.02
C GLN A 26 44.26 44.67 -12.90
N PRO A 27 42.94 44.93 -12.96
CA PRO A 27 42.47 46.29 -12.69
C PRO A 27 41.23 46.39 -11.78
N GLN A 28 41.09 47.57 -11.17
CA GLN A 28 40.08 48.04 -10.20
C GLN A 28 38.63 48.11 -10.72
N PRO A 29 37.61 48.21 -9.82
CA PRO A 29 36.19 48.09 -10.16
C PRO A 29 35.48 49.41 -10.49
N GLN A 30 34.51 49.36 -11.41
CA GLN A 30 33.48 50.40 -11.64
C GLN A 30 32.08 49.87 -11.24
N PRO A 31 31.13 50.74 -10.86
CA PRO A 31 29.96 50.39 -10.05
C PRO A 31 28.80 49.81 -10.87
N GLN A 32 28.36 48.59 -10.54
CA GLN A 32 27.13 48.00 -11.08
C GLN A 32 25.95 48.22 -10.13
N GLN A 33 24.85 48.69 -10.73
CA GLN A 33 23.53 48.89 -10.13
C GLN A 33 23.06 47.64 -9.40
N GLN A 34 22.66 47.81 -8.13
CA GLN A 34 22.07 46.76 -7.31
C GLN A 34 20.70 46.36 -7.86
N GLN A 35 20.63 45.17 -8.48
CA GLN A 35 19.38 44.41 -8.56
C GLN A 35 19.06 43.81 -7.18
N PRO A 36 17.79 43.79 -6.75
CA PRO A 36 17.43 43.18 -5.47
C PRO A 36 17.73 41.67 -5.51
N PRO A 37 18.20 41.07 -4.40
CA PRO A 37 18.56 39.67 -4.38
C PRO A 37 17.31 38.82 -4.62
N ALA A 38 17.35 37.96 -5.64
CA ALA A 38 16.37 36.91 -5.84
C ALA A 38 16.36 36.02 -4.59
N SER A 39 15.23 36.04 -3.88
CA SER A 39 14.97 35.12 -2.77
C SER A 39 14.91 33.70 -3.31
N SER A 40 16.00 32.94 -3.17
CA SER A 40 16.05 31.51 -3.41
C SER A 40 15.35 30.75 -2.27
N SER A 41 14.04 30.95 -2.12
CA SER A 41 13.21 30.03 -1.34
C SER A 41 12.93 28.80 -2.20
N GLY A 42 13.88 27.86 -2.22
CA GLY A 42 13.59 26.50 -2.70
C GLY A 42 12.44 25.88 -1.89
N PRO A 43 11.67 24.94 -2.47
CA PRO A 43 10.55 24.33 -1.76
C PRO A 43 11.03 23.64 -0.48
N ILE A 44 10.41 24.01 0.64
CA ILE A 44 10.66 23.41 1.95
C ILE A 44 10.35 21.90 1.83
N ASN A 45 11.28 21.07 2.30
CA ASN A 45 11.36 19.63 2.03
C ASN A 45 10.22 18.84 2.74
N LEU A 46 9.02 18.82 2.14
CA LEU A 46 7.82 18.06 2.58
C LEU A 46 8.05 16.54 2.66
N SER A 47 9.17 16.05 2.12
CA SER A 47 9.57 14.64 2.13
C SER A 47 9.48 13.99 3.51
N GLY A 48 9.79 14.73 4.59
CA GLY A 48 9.77 14.19 5.95
C GLY A 48 8.37 14.01 6.56
N LEU A 49 7.37 14.73 6.05
CA LEU A 49 5.96 14.58 6.49
C LEU A 49 5.24 13.46 5.74
N VAL A 50 5.67 13.20 4.50
CA VAL A 50 4.99 12.28 3.58
C VAL A 50 5.71 10.93 3.44
N CYS A 51 7.04 10.86 3.58
CA CYS A 51 7.79 9.59 3.72
C CYS A 51 8.56 9.56 5.05
N ASN A 52 8.14 8.65 5.91
CA ASN A 52 8.75 8.42 7.21
C ASN A 52 9.70 7.21 7.16
N VAL A 53 11.01 7.49 7.09
CA VAL A 53 12.03 6.44 7.14
C VAL A 53 12.43 6.13 8.57
N ARG A 54 12.29 4.86 8.98
CA ARG A 54 12.68 4.38 10.31
C ARG A 54 13.47 3.09 10.20
N ARG A 55 14.43 2.91 11.12
CA ARG A 55 15.09 1.62 11.32
C ARG A 55 14.15 0.71 12.12
N THR A 56 14.09 -0.56 11.74
CA THR A 56 13.37 -1.59 12.50
C THR A 56 14.22 -2.11 13.66
N THR A 57 13.57 -2.81 14.59
CA THR A 57 14.18 -3.41 15.78
C THR A 57 13.78 -4.88 15.90
N GLY A 58 14.33 -5.62 16.86
CA GLY A 58 13.96 -7.01 17.12
C GLY A 58 14.71 -8.04 16.26
N ARG A 59 14.10 -9.20 16.07
CA ARG A 59 14.66 -10.34 15.33
C ARG A 59 14.27 -10.26 13.86
N GLU A 60 14.90 -9.34 13.12
CA GLU A 60 14.64 -9.18 11.68
C GLU A 60 15.08 -10.41 10.87
N PRO A 61 14.40 -10.71 9.74
CA PRO A 61 14.89 -11.74 8.83
C PRO A 61 16.27 -11.38 8.28
N HIS A 62 17.09 -12.39 8.03
CA HIS A 62 18.27 -12.22 7.17
C HIS A 62 17.87 -11.69 5.78
N PRO A 63 18.81 -11.16 4.98
CA PRO A 63 18.51 -10.80 3.60
C PRO A 63 18.06 -12.04 2.80
N LEU A 64 16.91 -11.91 2.14
CA LEU A 64 16.23 -13.01 1.45
C LEU A 64 16.10 -12.73 -0.05
N VAL A 65 15.99 -13.80 -0.84
CA VAL A 65 15.55 -13.75 -2.25
C VAL A 65 14.21 -14.44 -2.38
N GLY A 66 13.24 -13.78 -3.02
CA GLY A 66 11.96 -14.42 -3.36
C GLY A 66 11.07 -14.78 -2.17
N ALA A 67 11.30 -14.16 -1.01
CA ALA A 67 10.37 -14.24 0.11
C ALA A 67 9.07 -13.47 -0.21
N THR A 68 7.97 -13.87 0.41
CA THR A 68 6.71 -13.14 0.35
C THR A 68 6.62 -12.10 1.46
N THR A 69 5.86 -11.04 1.22
CA THR A 69 5.59 -9.98 2.19
C THR A 69 4.12 -9.61 2.12
N THR A 70 3.39 -9.76 3.22
CA THR A 70 1.92 -9.61 3.23
C THR A 70 1.51 -8.85 4.48
N ILE A 71 0.74 -7.78 4.33
CA ILE A 71 0.16 -7.06 5.46
C ILE A 71 -1.17 -7.70 5.85
N LEU A 72 -1.36 -7.90 7.15
CA LEU A 72 -2.62 -8.34 7.76
C LEU A 72 -2.83 -7.53 9.04
N GLY A 73 -3.91 -6.74 9.07
CA GLY A 73 -4.17 -5.80 10.17
C GLY A 73 -3.08 -4.72 10.28
N ASP A 74 -2.45 -4.63 11.46
CA ASP A 74 -1.35 -3.69 11.74
C ASP A 74 0.04 -4.37 11.72
N LYS A 75 0.13 -5.57 11.15
CA LYS A 75 1.36 -6.37 11.07
C LYS A 75 1.73 -6.71 9.63
N LEU A 76 3.02 -6.79 9.34
CA LEU A 76 3.57 -7.28 8.09
C LEU A 76 4.23 -8.65 8.33
N TYR A 77 3.87 -9.64 7.52
CA TYR A 77 4.40 -10.99 7.59
C TYR A 77 5.39 -11.25 6.46
N VAL A 78 6.48 -11.96 6.77
CA VAL A 78 7.49 -12.42 5.79
C VAL A 78 7.61 -13.93 5.89
N PHE A 79 7.37 -14.64 4.79
CA PHE A 79 7.44 -16.10 4.76
C PHE A 79 8.42 -16.60 3.69
N GLY A 80 9.22 -17.60 4.08
CA GLY A 80 10.15 -18.32 3.23
C GLY A 80 11.22 -17.44 2.58
N GLY A 81 11.62 -17.81 1.36
CA GLY A 81 12.70 -17.20 0.60
C GLY A 81 14.02 -17.96 0.72
N ARG A 82 15.00 -17.56 -0.09
CA ARG A 82 16.38 -18.08 -0.03
C ARG A 82 17.26 -17.13 0.76
N VAL A 83 17.90 -17.62 1.81
CA VAL A 83 18.85 -16.84 2.62
C VAL A 83 20.09 -16.52 1.79
N LEU A 84 20.43 -15.23 1.71
CA LEU A 84 21.67 -14.77 1.09
C LEU A 84 22.83 -14.95 2.06
N SER A 85 23.48 -16.11 1.98
CA SER A 85 24.70 -16.43 2.70
C SER A 85 25.79 -16.85 1.72
N ARG A 86 27.01 -16.36 1.94
CA ARG A 86 28.21 -16.77 1.16
C ARG A 86 28.63 -18.21 1.46
N SER A 87 28.32 -18.71 2.65
CA SER A 87 28.79 -20.03 3.10
C SER A 87 27.73 -21.12 2.95
N ARG A 88 26.43 -20.79 3.09
CA ARG A 88 25.32 -21.76 3.05
C ARG A 88 24.03 -21.11 2.55
N PRO A 89 23.86 -20.90 1.24
CA PRO A 89 22.57 -20.49 0.69
C PRO A 89 21.55 -21.60 0.93
N GLN A 90 20.48 -21.29 1.67
CA GLN A 90 19.45 -22.26 2.02
C GLN A 90 18.05 -21.65 1.81
N LEU A 91 17.11 -22.46 1.32
CA LEU A 91 15.70 -22.10 1.35
C LEU A 91 15.19 -22.16 2.78
N SER A 92 14.35 -21.21 3.15
CA SER A 92 13.75 -21.12 4.48
C SER A 92 12.25 -21.40 4.42
N SER A 93 11.72 -21.94 5.52
CA SER A 93 10.30 -22.00 5.86
C SER A 93 9.99 -21.16 7.10
N ASP A 94 10.89 -20.24 7.48
CA ASP A 94 10.69 -19.35 8.60
C ASP A 94 9.56 -18.34 8.30
N LEU A 95 8.80 -18.01 9.33
CA LEU A 95 7.78 -16.96 9.32
C LEU A 95 8.19 -15.86 10.29
N TYR A 96 8.16 -14.61 9.84
CA TYR A 96 8.44 -13.43 10.66
C TYR A 96 7.24 -12.50 10.63
N GLU A 97 7.02 -11.77 11.72
CA GLU A 97 6.10 -10.63 11.78
C GLU A 97 6.84 -9.35 12.16
N LEU A 98 6.49 -8.25 11.50
CA LEU A 98 6.82 -6.89 11.87
C LEU A 98 5.56 -6.23 12.41
N ASP A 99 5.58 -5.83 13.68
CA ASP A 99 4.62 -4.85 14.18
C ASP A 99 4.89 -3.52 13.50
N LEU A 100 3.99 -3.03 12.65
CA LEU A 100 4.21 -1.80 11.87
C LEU A 100 4.14 -0.55 12.75
N ILE A 101 3.40 -0.60 13.87
CA ILE A 101 3.28 0.53 14.80
C ILE A 101 4.56 0.68 15.61
N ARG A 102 5.04 -0.42 16.19
CA ARG A 102 6.26 -0.46 17.02
C ARG A 102 7.54 -0.56 16.20
N ARG A 103 7.44 -1.01 14.94
CA ARG A 103 8.56 -1.31 14.02
C ARG A 103 9.52 -2.35 14.62
N HIS A 104 8.94 -3.38 15.25
CA HIS A 104 9.68 -4.45 15.93
C HIS A 104 9.38 -5.79 15.28
N TRP A 105 10.44 -6.48 14.87
CA TRP A 105 10.41 -7.81 14.26
C TRP A 105 10.40 -8.92 15.32
N THR A 106 9.57 -9.92 15.07
CA THR A 106 9.51 -11.16 15.85
C THR A 106 9.51 -12.33 14.87
N ARG A 107 10.37 -13.33 15.12
CA ARG A 107 10.26 -14.63 14.44
C ARG A 107 9.11 -15.40 15.07
N ILE A 108 8.23 -15.95 14.24
CA ILE A 108 7.10 -16.75 14.69
C ILE A 108 7.53 -18.21 14.72
N ASP A 109 7.41 -18.82 15.89
CA ASP A 109 7.51 -20.26 16.07
C ASP A 109 6.14 -20.87 15.72
N ALA A 110 5.96 -21.18 14.43
CA ALA A 110 4.74 -21.77 13.90
C ALA A 110 4.71 -23.29 14.13
N VAL A 111 3.51 -23.85 14.26
CA VAL A 111 3.28 -25.30 14.43
C VAL A 111 2.34 -25.83 13.34
N GLY A 112 2.09 -27.14 13.33
CA GLY A 112 1.20 -27.80 12.37
C GLY A 112 1.90 -28.18 11.06
N ASP A 113 1.15 -28.13 9.96
CA ASP A 113 1.60 -28.54 8.63
C ASP A 113 2.42 -27.43 7.96
N ILE A 114 3.63 -27.17 8.47
CA ILE A 114 4.48 -26.10 7.96
C ILE A 114 4.84 -26.38 6.48
N PRO A 115 4.62 -25.44 5.55
CA PRO A 115 5.01 -25.63 4.16
C PRO A 115 6.52 -25.86 4.07
N PRO A 116 7.00 -26.79 3.21
CA PRO A 116 8.43 -26.98 3.00
C PRO A 116 9.12 -25.68 2.57
N PRO A 117 10.43 -25.53 2.87
CA PRO A 117 11.19 -24.34 2.56
C PRO A 117 11.08 -23.95 1.09
N ARG A 118 10.68 -22.70 0.82
CA ARG A 118 10.31 -22.30 -0.53
C ARG A 118 10.53 -20.82 -0.81
N TYR A 119 10.65 -20.48 -2.08
CA TYR A 119 10.79 -19.10 -2.57
C TYR A 119 9.96 -18.92 -3.85
N PHE A 120 9.70 -17.66 -4.20
CA PHE A 120 8.89 -17.28 -5.37
C PHE A 120 7.47 -17.88 -5.36
N HIS A 121 6.94 -18.14 -4.16
CA HIS A 121 5.56 -18.50 -3.89
C HIS A 121 4.71 -17.22 -3.70
N SER A 122 3.39 -17.38 -3.53
CA SER A 122 2.49 -16.29 -3.12
C SER A 122 1.96 -16.51 -1.72
N VAL A 123 1.80 -15.42 -0.96
CA VAL A 123 1.04 -15.41 0.30
C VAL A 123 0.03 -14.26 0.25
N CYS A 124 -1.25 -14.57 0.44
CA CYS A 124 -2.34 -13.59 0.44
C CYS A 124 -2.97 -13.52 1.83
N ALA A 125 -3.39 -12.32 2.23
CA ALA A 125 -4.23 -12.16 3.42
C ALA A 125 -5.63 -12.71 3.16
N LEU A 126 -6.18 -13.43 4.14
CA LEU A 126 -7.56 -13.90 4.14
C LEU A 126 -8.25 -13.41 5.41
N GLY A 127 -9.22 -12.52 5.24
CA GLY A 127 -9.85 -11.82 6.35
C GLY A 127 -8.80 -11.06 7.16
N ASP A 128 -8.91 -11.14 8.49
CA ASP A 128 -8.04 -10.41 9.42
C ASP A 128 -7.10 -11.32 10.23
N ASN A 129 -7.16 -12.64 10.03
CA ASN A 129 -6.48 -13.60 10.90
C ASN A 129 -5.79 -14.75 10.17
N LYS A 130 -5.87 -14.83 8.84
CA LYS A 130 -5.28 -15.94 8.08
C LYS A 130 -4.40 -15.46 6.94
N LEU A 131 -3.39 -16.27 6.62
CA LEU A 131 -2.54 -16.13 5.45
C LEU A 131 -2.66 -17.39 4.60
N VAL A 132 -2.86 -17.24 3.29
CA VAL A 132 -2.96 -18.36 2.35
C VAL A 132 -1.70 -18.40 1.50
N CYS A 133 -0.92 -19.47 1.63
CA CYS A 133 0.29 -19.73 0.85
C CYS A 133 -0.01 -20.68 -0.30
N TYR A 134 0.49 -20.36 -1.50
CA TYR A 134 0.36 -21.20 -2.68
C TYR A 134 1.62 -21.19 -3.55
N GLY A 135 1.97 -22.39 -4.03
CA GLY A 135 2.99 -22.60 -5.06
C GLY A 135 4.42 -22.27 -4.63
N GLY A 136 5.23 -21.83 -5.61
CA GLY A 136 6.65 -21.54 -5.48
C GLY A 136 7.55 -22.72 -5.80
N MET A 137 8.84 -22.55 -5.52
CA MET A 137 9.85 -23.61 -5.68
C MET A 137 10.36 -24.08 -4.33
N SER A 138 10.51 -25.39 -4.16
CA SER A 138 11.01 -26.06 -2.95
C SER A 138 12.14 -27.04 -3.33
N PRO A 139 13.05 -27.42 -2.42
CA PRO A 139 13.97 -28.53 -2.66
C PRO A 139 13.20 -29.81 -2.99
N ALA A 140 13.73 -30.63 -3.90
CA ALA A 140 13.19 -31.94 -4.18
C ALA A 140 13.24 -32.83 -2.90
N PRO A 141 12.17 -33.58 -2.59
CA PRO A 141 12.08 -34.36 -1.35
C PRO A 141 13.11 -35.49 -1.23
N ASN A 142 13.72 -35.94 -2.35
CA ASN A 142 14.79 -36.94 -2.39
C ASN A 142 15.87 -36.50 -3.41
N PRO A 143 16.95 -35.82 -3.00
CA PRO A 143 18.07 -35.58 -3.91
C PRO A 143 18.70 -36.93 -4.29
N PRO A 144 19.01 -37.21 -5.57
CA PRO A 144 19.65 -38.45 -5.97
C PRO A 144 20.98 -38.65 -5.21
N LYS A 145 21.15 -39.81 -4.57
CA LYS A 145 22.30 -40.14 -3.69
C LYS A 145 23.63 -40.43 -4.44
N GLU A 146 23.77 -40.09 -5.72
CA GLU A 146 24.86 -40.61 -6.56
C GLU A 146 26.06 -39.67 -6.81
N ALA A 147 26.13 -38.49 -6.19
CA ALA A 147 27.24 -37.55 -6.42
C ALA A 147 28.41 -37.64 -5.42
N ALA A 148 28.40 -38.57 -4.45
CA ALA A 148 29.36 -38.58 -3.35
C ALA A 148 30.67 -39.36 -3.62
N ASN A 149 30.87 -39.97 -4.79
CA ASN A 149 32.02 -40.87 -5.02
C ASN A 149 33.05 -40.44 -6.05
N ASN A 150 32.96 -39.25 -6.65
CA ASN A 150 34.05 -38.74 -7.51
C ASN A 150 34.63 -37.47 -6.90
N GLY A 151 35.84 -37.60 -6.33
CA GLY A 151 36.64 -36.51 -5.76
C GLY A 151 37.06 -35.45 -6.79
N GLN A 152 36.10 -34.68 -7.29
CA GLN A 152 36.32 -33.51 -8.12
C GLN A 152 35.81 -32.26 -7.39
N THR A 153 36.65 -31.23 -7.42
CA THR A 153 36.48 -29.87 -6.89
C THR A 153 35.03 -29.40 -6.72
N ALA A 154 34.72 -28.91 -5.52
CA ALA A 154 33.44 -28.32 -5.11
C ALA A 154 32.98 -27.18 -6.05
N GLN A 155 32.31 -27.54 -7.13
CA GLN A 155 31.40 -26.66 -7.86
C GLN A 155 30.01 -26.84 -7.26
N GLU A 156 29.42 -25.72 -6.83
CA GLU A 156 28.10 -25.60 -6.21
C GLU A 156 27.06 -26.48 -6.92
N THR A 157 26.77 -27.65 -6.36
CA THR A 157 25.69 -28.51 -6.83
C THR A 157 24.39 -27.79 -6.51
N GLN A 158 23.77 -27.16 -7.52
CA GLN A 158 22.43 -26.58 -7.37
C GLN A 158 21.50 -27.72 -6.93
N SER A 159 21.02 -27.65 -5.69
CA SER A 159 19.98 -28.55 -5.20
C SER A 159 18.80 -28.50 -6.16
N GLU A 160 18.42 -29.65 -6.71
CA GLU A 160 17.28 -29.76 -7.62
C GLU A 160 16.01 -29.21 -6.94
N VAL A 161 15.37 -28.23 -7.58
CA VAL A 161 14.15 -27.58 -7.08
C VAL A 161 12.94 -28.07 -7.86
N VAL A 162 11.84 -28.29 -7.16
CA VAL A 162 10.54 -28.66 -7.74
C VAL A 162 9.56 -27.51 -7.60
N VAL A 163 8.71 -27.33 -8.61
CA VAL A 163 7.60 -26.37 -8.57
C VAL A 163 6.43 -26.96 -7.82
N MET A 164 5.85 -26.17 -6.91
CA MET A 164 4.80 -26.59 -6.00
C MET A 164 3.42 -26.16 -6.51
N SER A 165 2.39 -26.91 -6.13
CA SER A 165 0.96 -26.55 -6.34
C SER A 165 0.10 -26.78 -5.10
N ASP A 166 0.74 -26.86 -3.93
CA ASP A 166 0.06 -27.07 -2.66
C ASP A 166 -0.49 -25.75 -2.11
N VAL A 167 -1.59 -25.85 -1.36
CA VAL A 167 -2.21 -24.73 -0.63
C VAL A 167 -2.03 -24.99 0.86
N HIS A 168 -1.53 -23.98 1.57
CA HIS A 168 -1.41 -23.98 3.01
C HIS A 168 -2.06 -22.74 3.59
N ILE A 169 -2.73 -22.88 4.74
CA ILE A 169 -3.36 -21.76 5.43
C ILE A 169 -2.71 -21.64 6.81
N PHE A 170 -2.19 -20.46 7.11
CA PHE A 170 -1.69 -20.11 8.43
C PHE A 170 -2.77 -19.37 9.21
N ASP A 171 -3.14 -19.88 10.38
CA ASP A 171 -3.97 -19.18 11.34
C ASP A 171 -3.10 -18.37 12.30
N VAL A 172 -3.21 -17.04 12.25
CA VAL A 172 -2.36 -16.12 13.01
C VAL A 172 -2.57 -16.23 14.53
N PRO A 173 -3.82 -16.27 15.06
CA PRO A 173 -4.05 -16.38 16.50
C PRO A 173 -3.47 -17.66 17.11
N SER A 174 -3.69 -18.81 16.47
CA SER A 174 -3.18 -20.10 16.94
C SER A 174 -1.74 -20.40 16.48
N ARG A 175 -1.18 -19.60 15.58
CA ARG A 175 0.14 -19.79 14.96
C ARG A 175 0.31 -21.16 14.31
N THR A 176 -0.75 -21.68 13.73
CA THR A 176 -0.80 -23.04 13.19
C THR A 176 -0.96 -23.00 11.68
N TRP A 177 -0.09 -23.73 10.96
CA TRP A 177 -0.25 -24.03 9.55
C TRP A 177 -1.12 -25.27 9.37
N THR A 178 -1.96 -25.24 8.35
CA THR A 178 -2.78 -26.38 7.92
C THR A 178 -2.61 -26.57 6.42
N ARG A 179 -2.23 -27.78 6.01
CA ARG A 179 -2.18 -28.15 4.60
C ARG A 179 -3.59 -28.42 4.12
N VAL A 180 -4.00 -27.76 3.04
CA VAL A 180 -5.31 -28.02 2.44
C VAL A 180 -5.16 -29.16 1.45
N PRO A 181 -5.87 -30.30 1.63
CA PRO A 181 -5.86 -31.41 0.69
C PRO A 181 -6.71 -31.09 -0.54
N ALA A 182 -6.24 -30.14 -1.34
CA ALA A 182 -6.92 -29.74 -2.57
C ALA A 182 -6.96 -30.90 -3.58
N ILE A 183 -8.14 -31.17 -4.13
CA ILE A 183 -8.36 -32.15 -5.19
C ILE A 183 -8.09 -31.46 -6.53
N ASP A 184 -7.45 -32.18 -7.47
CA ASP A 184 -7.11 -31.73 -8.82
C ASP A 184 -6.45 -30.33 -8.88
N PRO A 185 -5.34 -30.11 -8.16
CA PRO A 185 -4.66 -28.83 -8.21
C PRO A 185 -4.13 -28.55 -9.63
N PRO A 186 -4.11 -27.28 -10.08
CA PRO A 186 -3.49 -26.92 -11.34
C PRO A 186 -1.99 -27.26 -11.29
N GLN A 187 -1.32 -27.22 -12.44
CA GLN A 187 0.11 -27.49 -12.48
C GLN A 187 0.91 -26.56 -11.55
N GLY A 188 1.98 -27.12 -10.96
CA GLY A 188 2.87 -26.39 -10.07
C GLY A 188 3.55 -25.22 -10.76
N ARG A 189 3.71 -24.12 -10.02
CA ARG A 189 4.18 -22.86 -10.59
C ARG A 189 4.89 -22.00 -9.55
N TYR A 190 5.77 -21.14 -10.04
CA TYR A 190 6.41 -20.09 -9.26
C TYR A 190 6.33 -18.75 -9.99
N ALA A 191 6.65 -17.67 -9.29
CA ALA A 191 6.61 -16.30 -9.83
C ALA A 191 5.25 -15.90 -10.41
N HIS A 192 4.19 -16.58 -10.03
CA HIS A 192 2.81 -16.23 -10.37
C HIS A 192 2.35 -15.02 -9.54
N CYS A 193 1.26 -14.41 -9.99
CA CYS A 193 0.53 -13.44 -9.20
C CYS A 193 -0.62 -14.16 -8.49
N ALA A 194 -0.94 -13.77 -7.26
CA ALA A 194 -2.14 -14.24 -6.59
C ALA A 194 -2.74 -13.14 -5.73
N THR A 195 -4.06 -13.15 -5.63
CA THR A 195 -4.81 -12.33 -4.67
C THR A 195 -6.05 -13.07 -4.19
N VAL A 196 -6.52 -12.70 -3.00
CA VAL A 196 -7.82 -13.13 -2.50
C VAL A 196 -8.84 -12.06 -2.83
N LEU A 197 -9.92 -12.47 -3.49
CA LEU A 197 -11.09 -11.65 -3.75
C LEU A 197 -12.05 -11.79 -2.56
N PRO A 198 -12.58 -10.67 -2.04
CA PRO A 198 -13.56 -10.73 -0.96
C PRO A 198 -14.80 -11.49 -1.41
N SER A 199 -15.41 -12.20 -0.47
CA SER A 199 -16.67 -12.92 -0.70
C SER A 199 -17.79 -11.95 -1.08
N SER A 200 -18.61 -12.32 -2.06
CA SER A 200 -19.88 -11.65 -2.36
C SER A 200 -20.97 -11.93 -1.32
N ALA A 201 -20.78 -12.92 -0.44
CA ALA A 201 -21.77 -13.27 0.56
C ALA A 201 -21.78 -12.25 1.70
N TYR A 202 -22.86 -11.46 1.77
CA TYR A 202 -23.13 -10.56 2.89
C TYR A 202 -23.53 -11.38 4.12
N PHE A 203 -22.63 -11.45 5.10
CA PHE A 203 -22.95 -12.04 6.39
C PHE A 203 -23.82 -11.06 7.19
N THR A 204 -25.02 -11.49 7.56
CA THR A 204 -25.95 -10.72 8.41
C THR A 204 -25.46 -10.57 9.87
N SER A 205 -24.41 -11.30 10.25
CA SER A 205 -23.80 -11.29 11.58
C SER A 205 -22.27 -11.32 11.50
N ALA A 206 -21.60 -10.60 12.41
CA ALA A 206 -20.14 -10.58 12.56
C ALA A 206 -19.52 -11.93 12.95
N SER A 207 -20.32 -12.87 13.47
CA SER A 207 -19.88 -14.24 13.79
C SER A 207 -20.14 -15.25 12.68
N ALA A 208 -20.96 -14.93 11.68
CA ALA A 208 -21.33 -15.86 10.62
C ALA A 208 -20.18 -16.31 9.70
N PRO A 209 -19.10 -15.51 9.47
CA PRO A 209 -17.91 -16.01 8.78
C PRO A 209 -17.18 -17.12 9.57
N LEU A 210 -17.16 -17.02 10.91
CA LEU A 210 -16.55 -18.06 11.77
C LEU A 210 -17.38 -19.34 11.69
N SER A 211 -18.71 -19.23 11.73
CA SER A 211 -19.64 -20.38 11.60
C SER A 211 -19.51 -21.14 10.27
N ALA A 212 -19.06 -20.47 9.19
CA ALA A 212 -18.86 -21.09 7.88
C ALA A 212 -17.48 -21.76 7.72
N ILE A 213 -16.50 -21.39 8.56
CA ILE A 213 -15.13 -21.93 8.54
C ILE A 213 -14.98 -23.11 9.52
N HIS A 214 -15.80 -23.17 10.56
CA HIS A 214 -15.82 -24.30 11.49
C HIS A 214 -16.59 -25.49 10.87
N HIS A 215 -15.87 -26.58 10.60
CA HIS A 215 -16.40 -27.91 10.29
C HIS A 215 -17.68 -28.24 11.06
N ASN A 216 -18.66 -28.87 10.41
CA ASN A 216 -19.78 -29.49 11.10
C ASN A 216 -20.19 -30.79 10.39
N PRO A 217 -20.09 -31.97 11.04
CA PRO A 217 -20.98 -33.07 10.71
C PRO A 217 -21.70 -33.64 11.96
N ALA A 218 -23.04 -33.76 11.92
CA ALA A 218 -23.84 -34.99 12.05
C ALA A 218 -25.39 -34.76 12.16
N SER A 219 -26.18 -35.65 11.54
CA SER A 219 -27.42 -36.33 12.01
C SER A 219 -28.69 -35.59 12.55
N ALA A 220 -29.75 -36.39 12.78
CA ALA A 220 -31.17 -36.07 12.99
C ALA A 220 -31.53 -35.30 14.29
N ASN A 221 -30.55 -34.85 15.09
CA ASN A 221 -30.78 -33.92 16.19
C ASN A 221 -30.43 -32.48 15.74
N PRO A 222 -31.27 -31.46 15.98
CA PRO A 222 -31.00 -30.06 15.59
C PRO A 222 -29.79 -29.40 16.30
N HIS A 223 -29.15 -30.12 17.23
CA HIS A 223 -27.84 -29.78 17.83
C HIS A 223 -26.65 -30.53 17.22
N GLN A 224 -26.88 -31.27 16.13
CA GLN A 224 -25.92 -32.27 15.68
C GLN A 224 -25.10 -31.82 14.49
N GLY A 225 -25.51 -30.76 13.77
CA GLY A 225 -24.61 -30.03 12.88
C GLY A 225 -24.16 -30.83 11.66
N SER A 226 -25.06 -31.37 10.84
CA SER A 226 -24.66 -31.87 9.51
C SER A 226 -24.45 -30.71 8.53
N ILE A 227 -23.19 -30.42 8.12
CA ILE A 227 -22.90 -29.89 6.78
C ILE A 227 -23.24 -31.04 5.82
N GLY A 228 -24.52 -31.12 5.49
CA GLY A 228 -25.11 -32.03 4.51
C GLY A 228 -25.78 -31.21 3.43
N VAL A 229 -25.02 -30.34 2.79
CA VAL A 229 -25.31 -29.84 1.45
C VAL A 229 -23.95 -29.82 0.78
N ASP A 230 -23.84 -30.37 -0.43
CA ASP A 230 -22.80 -29.93 -1.35
C ASP A 230 -22.73 -28.42 -1.21
N ILE A 231 -21.67 -27.90 -0.57
CA ILE A 231 -21.48 -26.46 -0.50
C ILE A 231 -21.18 -26.13 -1.94
N ASP A 232 -22.21 -25.66 -2.63
CA ASP A 232 -22.14 -25.15 -3.97
C ASP A 232 -20.93 -24.22 -3.98
N GLY A 233 -20.03 -24.39 -4.96
CA GLY A 233 -18.73 -23.73 -4.98
C GLY A 233 -18.80 -22.19 -5.13
N PHE A 234 -19.87 -21.54 -4.67
CA PHE A 234 -20.22 -20.14 -4.80
C PHE A 234 -20.30 -19.45 -3.42
N GLY A 235 -19.96 -18.16 -3.38
CA GLY A 235 -20.13 -17.32 -2.18
C GLY A 235 -19.03 -17.41 -1.12
N GLY A 236 -17.88 -18.04 -1.40
CA GLY A 236 -16.66 -17.96 -0.58
C GLY A 236 -15.77 -16.79 -0.98
N ALA A 237 -14.76 -16.44 -0.17
CA ALA A 237 -13.63 -15.69 -0.69
C ALA A 237 -12.88 -16.57 -1.71
N GLU A 238 -12.38 -15.98 -2.78
CA GLU A 238 -11.72 -16.73 -3.85
C GLU A 238 -10.26 -16.32 -3.95
N MET A 239 -9.34 -17.28 -3.85
CA MET A 239 -7.95 -17.04 -4.23
C MET A 239 -7.82 -17.23 -5.74
N VAL A 240 -7.48 -16.17 -6.45
CA VAL A 240 -7.23 -16.21 -7.89
C VAL A 240 -5.73 -16.20 -8.12
N VAL A 241 -5.25 -17.20 -8.85
CA VAL A 241 -3.85 -17.37 -9.22
C VAL A 241 -3.69 -17.13 -10.72
N VAL A 242 -2.81 -16.21 -11.10
CA VAL A 242 -2.62 -15.77 -12.49
C VAL A 242 -1.18 -15.98 -12.90
N GLY A 243 -0.99 -16.67 -14.03
CA GLY A 243 0.31 -16.70 -14.68
C GLY A 243 1.32 -17.58 -13.95
N GLY A 244 2.59 -17.16 -14.01
CA GLY A 244 3.74 -17.84 -13.43
C GLY A 244 4.52 -18.67 -14.43
N GLN A 245 5.45 -19.46 -13.92
CA GLN A 245 6.33 -20.30 -14.73
C GLN A 245 6.39 -21.74 -14.21
N ASP A 246 6.58 -22.69 -15.13
CA ASP A 246 6.78 -24.12 -14.84
C ASP A 246 8.25 -24.43 -14.48
N CYS A 247 8.58 -25.70 -14.20
CA CYS A 247 9.96 -26.10 -13.87
C CYS A 247 10.99 -25.82 -14.99
N SER A 248 10.54 -25.64 -16.24
CA SER A 248 11.37 -25.34 -17.40
C SER A 248 11.47 -23.83 -17.70
N ASN A 249 10.91 -22.97 -16.83
CA ASN A 249 10.78 -21.53 -17.00
C ASN A 249 9.83 -21.09 -18.14
N HIS A 250 8.97 -21.98 -18.67
CA HIS A 250 7.94 -21.59 -19.61
C HIS A 250 6.79 -20.89 -18.90
N TYR A 251 6.21 -19.88 -19.56
CA TYR A 251 5.06 -19.18 -19.02
C TYR A 251 3.84 -20.10 -18.95
N ILE A 252 3.11 -19.98 -17.85
CA ILE A 252 1.84 -20.64 -17.65
C ILE A 252 0.74 -19.62 -17.89
N GLU A 253 0.10 -19.67 -19.06
CA GLU A 253 -0.90 -18.68 -19.46
C GLU A 253 -2.31 -19.09 -18.98
N GLN A 254 -2.45 -19.25 -17.65
CA GLN A 254 -3.70 -19.70 -17.01
C GLN A 254 -4.07 -18.81 -15.83
N ILE A 255 -5.39 -18.68 -15.61
CA ILE A 255 -5.99 -18.18 -14.38
C ILE A 255 -6.67 -19.35 -13.69
N SER A 256 -6.28 -19.66 -12.46
CA SER A 256 -6.88 -20.71 -11.64
C SER A 256 -7.55 -20.10 -10.42
N VAL A 257 -8.76 -20.55 -10.09
CA VAL A 257 -9.58 -20.04 -8.99
C VAL A 257 -9.74 -21.13 -7.94
N PHE A 258 -9.34 -20.80 -6.71
CA PHE A 258 -9.51 -21.65 -5.54
C PHE A 258 -10.54 -21.02 -4.61
N ASN A 259 -11.64 -21.72 -4.37
CA ASN A 259 -12.68 -21.26 -3.46
C ASN A 259 -12.30 -21.62 -2.03
N LEU A 260 -12.13 -20.62 -1.16
CA LEU A 260 -11.66 -20.79 0.22
C LEU A 260 -12.74 -21.26 1.18
N ARG A 261 -14.02 -21.29 0.76
CA ARG A 261 -15.13 -21.87 1.53
C ARG A 261 -15.24 -23.37 1.27
N SER A 262 -15.24 -23.79 0.01
CA SER A 262 -15.32 -25.21 -0.35
C SER A 262 -13.97 -25.93 -0.32
N LEU A 263 -12.86 -25.17 -0.25
CA LEU A 263 -11.47 -25.67 -0.31
C LEU A 263 -11.18 -26.48 -1.59
N LYS A 264 -11.82 -26.09 -2.70
CA LYS A 264 -11.67 -26.74 -4.01
C LYS A 264 -11.22 -25.72 -5.06
N TRP A 265 -10.46 -26.20 -6.05
CA TRP A 265 -10.28 -25.48 -7.30
C TRP A 265 -11.58 -25.53 -8.08
N THR A 266 -12.15 -24.37 -8.39
CA THR A 266 -13.48 -24.27 -9.03
C THR A 266 -13.38 -23.94 -10.51
N ASN A 267 -12.29 -23.30 -10.95
CA ASN A 267 -12.12 -22.92 -12.34
C ASN A 267 -10.63 -22.85 -12.70
N THR A 268 -10.28 -23.22 -13.94
CA THR A 268 -9.02 -22.86 -14.59
C THR A 268 -9.30 -22.47 -16.03
N SER A 269 -9.02 -21.23 -16.38
CA SER A 269 -9.25 -20.67 -17.71
C SER A 269 -7.93 -20.22 -18.35
N PRO A 270 -7.83 -20.25 -19.69
CA PRO A 270 -6.68 -19.68 -20.38
C PRO A 270 -6.66 -18.15 -20.20
N LEU A 271 -5.46 -17.60 -20.02
CA LEU A 271 -5.19 -16.15 -20.04
C LEU A 271 -4.81 -15.69 -21.47
N GLY A 272 -4.17 -16.57 -22.25
CA GLY A 272 -3.72 -16.29 -23.62
C GLY A 272 -2.57 -15.29 -23.73
N LYS A 273 -1.95 -14.92 -22.60
CA LYS A 273 -0.80 -14.02 -22.53
C LYS A 273 0.12 -14.40 -21.36
N ALA A 274 1.40 -14.02 -21.48
CA ALA A 274 2.38 -14.13 -20.40
C ALA A 274 2.05 -13.15 -19.25
N CYS A 275 1.90 -13.68 -18.03
CA CYS A 275 1.69 -12.88 -16.82
C CYS A 275 2.50 -13.46 -15.65
N GLY A 276 2.90 -12.60 -14.71
CA GLY A 276 3.73 -12.96 -13.57
C GLY A 276 5.20 -12.71 -13.86
N ALA A 277 6.07 -13.66 -13.51
CA ALA A 277 7.52 -13.58 -13.70
C ALA A 277 8.12 -12.23 -13.24
N TYR A 278 7.60 -11.69 -12.14
CA TYR A 278 8.03 -10.41 -11.54
C TYR A 278 7.81 -9.17 -12.42
N ARG A 279 6.80 -9.22 -13.28
CA ARG A 279 6.44 -8.17 -14.24
C ARG A 279 4.98 -7.73 -14.14
N SER A 280 4.21 -8.42 -13.31
CA SER A 280 2.77 -8.21 -13.19
C SER A 280 2.36 -8.02 -11.75
N VAL A 281 1.23 -7.35 -11.55
CA VAL A 281 0.55 -7.15 -10.28
C VAL A 281 -0.91 -7.49 -10.49
N VAL A 282 -1.49 -8.21 -9.54
CA VAL A 282 -2.94 -8.43 -9.48
C VAL A 282 -3.48 -7.84 -8.19
N ALA A 283 -4.63 -7.22 -8.25
CA ALA A 283 -5.25 -6.57 -7.09
C ALA A 283 -6.78 -6.66 -7.19
N PRO A 284 -7.48 -6.89 -6.08
CA PRO A 284 -8.94 -6.85 -6.06
C PRO A 284 -9.40 -5.41 -6.30
N LEU A 285 -10.45 -5.23 -7.11
CA LEU A 285 -11.06 -3.94 -7.36
C LEU A 285 -12.20 -3.75 -6.34
N VAL A 286 -11.84 -3.24 -5.17
CA VAL A 286 -12.77 -3.02 -4.04
C VAL A 286 -13.24 -1.57 -4.01
N GLY A 287 -14.53 -1.36 -3.74
CA GLY A 287 -15.07 -0.03 -3.48
C GLY A 287 -15.26 0.88 -4.70
N MET A 288 -15.17 0.33 -5.91
CA MET A 288 -15.42 1.02 -7.17
C MET A 288 -16.33 0.17 -8.06
N ASP A 289 -17.34 0.78 -8.68
CA ASP A 289 -18.16 0.07 -9.66
C ASP A 289 -17.39 -0.06 -10.97
N ILE A 290 -17.50 -1.22 -11.61
CA ILE A 290 -16.75 -1.50 -12.84
C ILE A 290 -17.11 -0.53 -13.99
N SER A 291 -18.33 -0.01 -14.02
CA SER A 291 -18.76 0.99 -15.01
C SER A 291 -18.09 2.35 -14.83
N GLU A 292 -17.53 2.64 -13.65
CA GLU A 292 -16.78 3.88 -13.42
C GLU A 292 -15.39 3.83 -14.04
N VAL A 293 -14.83 2.64 -14.31
CA VAL A 293 -13.47 2.49 -14.83
C VAL A 293 -13.39 2.97 -16.28
N GLY A 294 -12.61 4.03 -16.50
CA GLY A 294 -12.51 4.74 -17.78
C GLY A 294 -13.72 5.62 -18.13
N SER A 295 -14.69 5.77 -17.23
CA SER A 295 -15.90 6.59 -17.49
C SER A 295 -15.59 8.07 -17.70
N ALA A 296 -14.48 8.57 -17.18
CA ALA A 296 -14.01 9.95 -17.29
C ALA A 296 -12.74 10.07 -18.14
N ALA A 297 -12.38 9.05 -18.91
CA ALA A 297 -11.25 9.12 -19.85
C ALA A 297 -11.57 10.12 -20.99
N GLU A 298 -10.54 10.81 -21.50
CA GLU A 298 -10.72 11.83 -22.54
C GLU A 298 -11.19 11.23 -23.88
N ASP A 299 -10.81 9.99 -24.17
CA ASP A 299 -11.19 9.27 -25.40
C ASP A 299 -12.22 8.19 -25.08
N ARG A 300 -13.43 8.63 -24.69
CA ARG A 300 -14.55 7.74 -24.36
C ARG A 300 -14.88 6.77 -25.48
N ASP A 301 -14.65 7.13 -26.74
CA ASP A 301 -14.96 6.32 -27.91
C ASP A 301 -14.09 5.05 -27.99
N ARG A 302 -12.89 5.06 -27.38
CA ARG A 302 -12.03 3.86 -27.25
C ARG A 302 -12.40 2.96 -26.08
N HIS A 303 -13.31 3.39 -25.23
CA HIS A 303 -13.70 2.68 -24.02
C HIS A 303 -15.14 2.19 -24.13
N GLU A 304 -15.30 0.96 -24.60
CA GLU A 304 -16.61 0.32 -24.55
C GLU A 304 -17.11 0.22 -23.10
N PRO A 305 -18.42 0.47 -22.87
CA PRO A 305 -19.03 0.28 -21.57
C PRO A 305 -18.84 -1.18 -21.14
N ILE A 306 -18.39 -1.41 -19.91
CA ILE A 306 -18.25 -2.76 -19.40
C ILE A 306 -19.64 -3.29 -19.05
N GLU A 307 -20.10 -4.31 -19.76
CA GLU A 307 -21.29 -5.05 -19.36
C GLU A 307 -21.08 -5.69 -17.98
N ARG A 308 -22.02 -5.42 -17.07
CA ARG A 308 -21.98 -6.01 -15.72
C ARG A 308 -22.04 -7.53 -15.80
N SER A 309 -21.31 -8.17 -14.90
CA SER A 309 -21.44 -9.61 -14.73
C SER A 309 -22.81 -9.94 -14.13
N GLN A 310 -23.43 -11.02 -14.61
CA GLN A 310 -24.62 -11.58 -13.98
C GLN A 310 -24.28 -12.37 -12.70
N VAL A 311 -22.99 -12.68 -12.49
CA VAL A 311 -22.48 -13.38 -11.31
C VAL A 311 -22.03 -12.35 -10.28
N GLU A 312 -22.52 -12.48 -9.05
CA GLU A 312 -22.06 -11.64 -7.93
C GLU A 312 -20.63 -12.02 -7.51
N GLY A 313 -19.75 -11.03 -7.45
CA GLY A 313 -18.37 -11.20 -7.00
C GLY A 313 -17.57 -9.91 -7.08
N CYS A 314 -16.31 -9.96 -6.63
CA CYS A 314 -15.40 -8.83 -6.73
C CYS A 314 -14.58 -8.93 -8.03
N PRO A 315 -14.58 -7.88 -8.89
CA PRO A 315 -13.68 -7.82 -10.02
C PRO A 315 -12.22 -7.66 -9.57
N MET A 316 -11.28 -7.92 -10.47
CA MET A 316 -9.85 -7.88 -10.19
C MET A 316 -9.10 -7.20 -11.32
N LEU A 317 -8.11 -6.37 -10.97
CA LEU A 317 -7.17 -5.80 -11.91
C LEU A 317 -5.99 -6.76 -12.14
N ILE A 318 -5.55 -6.85 -13.39
CA ILE A 318 -4.32 -7.49 -13.82
C ILE A 318 -3.51 -6.42 -14.56
N TYR A 319 -2.43 -5.96 -13.93
CA TYR A 319 -1.47 -5.06 -14.53
C TYR A 319 -0.24 -5.85 -14.94
N SER A 320 0.22 -5.69 -16.18
CA SER A 320 1.39 -6.40 -16.70
C SER A 320 2.30 -5.48 -17.50
N ASN A 321 3.61 -5.69 -17.35
CA ASN A 321 4.63 -5.04 -18.15
C ASN A 321 5.51 -6.07 -18.88
N TYR A 322 5.33 -6.23 -20.18
CA TYR A 322 5.97 -7.29 -20.95
C TYR A 322 7.48 -7.13 -21.05
N ASN A 323 7.95 -5.90 -21.30
CA ASN A 323 9.36 -5.65 -21.58
C ASN A 323 9.83 -4.35 -20.93
N PHE A 324 11.02 -4.37 -20.34
CA PHE A 324 11.62 -3.18 -19.71
C PHE A 324 12.28 -2.25 -20.74
N LEU A 325 12.59 -2.75 -21.93
CA LEU A 325 13.15 -1.97 -23.04
C LEU A 325 12.04 -1.38 -23.93
N ASP A 326 10.91 -2.08 -24.02
CA ASP A 326 9.70 -1.67 -24.75
C ASP A 326 8.52 -1.76 -23.80
N VAL A 327 8.36 -0.72 -22.99
CA VAL A 327 7.40 -0.68 -21.88
C VAL A 327 5.98 -0.63 -22.44
N LYS A 328 5.35 -1.80 -22.50
CA LYS A 328 3.94 -1.97 -22.84
C LYS A 328 3.17 -2.28 -21.58
N LEU A 329 2.62 -1.22 -21.01
CA LEU A 329 1.75 -1.31 -19.84
C LEU A 329 0.38 -1.81 -20.30
N GLU A 330 0.02 -3.01 -19.87
CA GLU A 330 -1.32 -3.54 -20.09
C GLU A 330 -2.09 -3.54 -18.79
N LEU A 331 -3.37 -3.13 -18.89
CA LEU A 331 -4.34 -3.21 -17.83
C LEU A 331 -5.53 -4.04 -18.31
N GLN A 332 -5.74 -5.15 -17.62
CA GLN A 332 -6.88 -6.05 -17.81
C GLN A 332 -7.73 -6.05 -16.55
N ILE A 333 -9.04 -6.19 -16.72
CA ILE A 333 -10.00 -6.34 -15.63
C ILE A 333 -10.66 -7.70 -15.79
N ARG A 334 -10.49 -8.56 -14.79
CA ARG A 334 -11.22 -9.82 -14.67
C ARG A 334 -12.54 -9.57 -13.96
N LEU A 335 -13.64 -9.86 -14.63
CA LEU A 335 -14.99 -9.84 -14.04
C LEU A 335 -15.24 -11.09 -13.19
N PRO A 336 -16.25 -11.06 -12.29
CA PRO A 336 -16.62 -12.23 -11.48
C PRO A 336 -16.90 -13.49 -12.28
N ASP A 337 -17.56 -13.37 -13.44
CA ASP A 337 -17.82 -14.47 -14.39
C ASP A 337 -16.56 -15.02 -15.09
N GLY A 338 -15.39 -14.39 -14.89
CA GLY A 338 -14.13 -14.79 -15.50
C GLY A 338 -13.82 -14.13 -16.83
N ARG A 339 -14.72 -13.32 -17.40
CA ARG A 339 -14.41 -12.51 -18.60
C ARG A 339 -13.28 -11.54 -18.31
N LEU A 340 -12.42 -11.34 -19.30
CA LEU A 340 -11.33 -10.37 -19.26
C LEU A 340 -11.65 -9.19 -20.17
N VAL A 341 -11.51 -7.99 -19.63
CA VAL A 341 -11.71 -6.73 -20.37
C VAL A 341 -10.42 -5.94 -20.36
N GLU A 342 -9.90 -5.61 -21.53
CA GLU A 342 -8.74 -4.73 -21.65
C GLU A 342 -9.15 -3.26 -21.56
N LYS A 343 -8.38 -2.47 -20.80
CA LYS A 343 -8.55 -1.03 -20.73
C LYS A 343 -7.26 -0.34 -21.15
N PRO A 344 -7.24 0.29 -22.34
CA PRO A 344 -6.07 1.05 -22.76
C PRO A 344 -5.87 2.23 -21.81
N MET A 345 -4.65 2.42 -21.32
CA MET A 345 -4.34 3.55 -20.45
C MET A 345 -3.90 4.74 -21.31
N GLN A 346 -4.36 5.93 -20.94
CA GLN A 346 -3.91 7.17 -21.56
C GLN A 346 -2.91 7.85 -20.64
N SER A 347 -1.74 8.25 -21.13
CA SER A 347 -0.95 9.23 -20.39
C SER A 347 0.09 9.92 -21.25
N GLN A 348 0.26 11.22 -21.01
CA GLN A 348 1.48 11.94 -21.37
C GLN A 348 2.70 11.43 -20.56
N ALA A 349 2.48 10.94 -19.34
CA ALA A 349 3.51 10.39 -18.46
C ALA A 349 3.05 9.07 -17.84
N SER A 350 3.76 7.98 -18.14
CA SER A 350 3.49 6.63 -17.62
C SER A 350 4.62 6.14 -16.72
N PRO A 351 4.38 5.16 -15.84
CA PRO A 351 5.46 4.54 -15.10
C PRO A 351 6.46 3.90 -16.08
N PRO A 352 7.76 3.97 -15.77
CA PRO A 352 8.76 3.27 -16.56
C PRO A 352 8.58 1.75 -16.39
N GLY A 353 9.42 0.97 -17.06
CA GLY A 353 9.43 -0.49 -16.90
C GLY A 353 9.85 -0.91 -15.50
N LEU A 354 8.91 -0.89 -14.55
CA LEU A 354 9.14 -1.21 -13.14
C LEU A 354 9.46 -2.69 -12.98
N ARG A 355 10.60 -2.97 -12.34
CA ARG A 355 11.07 -4.32 -12.05
C ARG A 355 10.54 -4.76 -10.69
N PHE A 356 10.11 -6.01 -10.59
CA PHE A 356 9.47 -6.57 -9.38
C PHE A 356 8.32 -5.67 -8.87
N PRO A 357 7.34 -5.32 -9.73
CA PRO A 357 6.31 -4.39 -9.33
C PRO A 357 5.46 -4.98 -8.21
N ASN A 358 5.01 -4.13 -7.29
CA ASN A 358 4.04 -4.46 -6.26
C ASN A 358 3.02 -3.33 -6.18
N GLY A 359 1.77 -3.65 -5.92
CA GLY A 359 0.73 -2.64 -5.90
C GLY A 359 -0.55 -3.13 -5.26
N GLY A 360 -1.54 -2.27 -5.26
CA GLY A 360 -2.87 -2.51 -4.72
C GLY A 360 -3.83 -1.41 -5.15
N VAL A 361 -5.12 -1.62 -4.91
CA VAL A 361 -6.15 -0.62 -5.19
C VAL A 361 -6.51 0.08 -3.90
N ILE A 362 -6.61 1.41 -3.93
CA ILE A 362 -7.10 2.25 -2.84
C ILE A 362 -7.90 3.41 -3.43
N ASN A 363 -9.12 3.63 -2.93
CA ASN A 363 -9.99 4.74 -3.35
C ASN A 363 -10.11 4.94 -4.87
N GLY A 364 -10.38 3.87 -5.63
CA GLY A 364 -10.49 3.95 -7.09
C GLY A 364 -9.18 4.25 -7.83
N HIS A 365 -8.03 4.15 -7.14
CA HIS A 365 -6.71 4.29 -7.74
C HIS A 365 -5.94 2.98 -7.63
N PHE A 366 -5.25 2.60 -8.69
CA PHE A 366 -4.28 1.51 -8.67
C PHE A 366 -2.89 2.08 -8.37
N VAL A 367 -2.37 1.81 -7.17
CA VAL A 367 -1.03 2.24 -6.75
C VAL A 367 -0.05 1.13 -7.06
N VAL A 368 1.03 1.45 -7.78
CA VAL A 368 2.09 0.51 -8.15
C VAL A 368 3.46 1.10 -7.83
N SER A 369 4.33 0.22 -7.35
CA SER A 369 5.71 0.52 -6.97
C SER A 369 6.66 -0.49 -7.58
N GLY A 370 7.91 -0.10 -7.79
CA GLY A 370 8.92 -1.03 -8.24
C GLY A 370 10.28 -0.39 -8.44
N THR A 371 11.26 -1.22 -8.79
CA THR A 371 12.62 -0.77 -9.03
C THR A 371 12.77 -0.26 -10.46
N TYR A 372 13.28 0.96 -10.63
CA TYR A 372 13.61 1.56 -11.92
C TYR A 372 15.12 1.76 -12.04
N LEU A 373 15.71 1.07 -13.03
CA LEU A 373 17.15 1.07 -13.26
C LEU A 373 17.45 1.31 -14.75
N THR A 374 18.17 2.39 -15.02
CA THR A 374 18.78 2.73 -16.31
C THR A 374 20.23 3.19 -16.08
N SER A 375 20.95 3.52 -17.16
CA SER A 375 22.29 4.09 -17.08
C SER A 375 22.31 5.46 -16.38
N SER A 376 21.21 6.23 -16.46
CA SER A 376 21.11 7.58 -15.93
C SER A 376 20.30 7.69 -14.63
N LYS A 377 19.43 6.73 -14.32
CA LYS A 377 18.53 6.79 -13.16
C LYS A 377 18.46 5.45 -12.42
N GLN A 378 18.60 5.53 -11.11
CA GLN A 378 18.52 4.38 -10.21
C GLN A 378 17.64 4.78 -9.03
N GLU A 379 16.39 4.37 -9.04
CA GLU A 379 15.44 4.74 -7.99
C GLU A 379 14.42 3.64 -7.72
N TYR A 380 13.85 3.68 -6.53
CA TYR A 380 12.56 3.04 -6.28
C TYR A 380 11.45 4.03 -6.66
N ALA A 381 10.50 3.59 -7.47
CA ALA A 381 9.46 4.47 -8.00
C ALA A 381 8.09 4.03 -7.50
N LEU A 382 7.21 5.02 -7.28
CA LEU A 382 5.83 4.84 -6.84
C LEU A 382 4.92 5.69 -7.74
N TRP A 383 3.84 5.09 -8.22
CA TRP A 383 2.90 5.68 -9.18
C TRP A 383 1.47 5.29 -8.80
N ALA A 384 0.51 6.11 -9.17
CA ALA A 384 -0.91 5.82 -9.06
C ALA A 384 -1.59 6.03 -10.41
N LEU A 385 -2.45 5.10 -10.79
CA LEU A 385 -3.38 5.22 -11.90
C LEU A 385 -4.75 5.58 -11.33
N ASP A 386 -5.29 6.72 -11.71
CA ASP A 386 -6.72 7.00 -11.49
C ASP A 386 -7.52 6.10 -12.43
N LEU A 387 -8.34 5.20 -11.88
CA LEU A 387 -9.09 4.23 -12.68
C LEU A 387 -10.29 4.87 -13.38
N LYS A 388 -10.79 6.03 -12.94
CA LYS A 388 -11.91 6.73 -13.60
C LYS A 388 -11.46 7.39 -14.89
N THR A 389 -10.31 8.06 -14.85
CA THR A 389 -9.74 8.79 -16.00
C THR A 389 -8.74 7.96 -16.80
N LEU A 390 -8.24 6.85 -16.23
CA LEU A 390 -7.17 6.02 -16.77
C LEU A 390 -5.86 6.77 -17.00
N THR A 391 -5.60 7.79 -16.18
CA THR A 391 -4.38 8.62 -16.22
C THR A 391 -3.43 8.31 -15.08
N TRP A 392 -2.14 8.28 -15.39
CA TRP A 392 -1.07 8.05 -14.42
C TRP A 392 -0.60 9.34 -13.74
N GLY A 393 -0.34 9.25 -12.44
CA GLY A 393 0.35 10.25 -11.63
C GLY A 393 1.54 9.63 -10.90
N ARG A 394 2.67 10.33 -10.88
CA ARG A 394 3.85 9.93 -10.08
C ARG A 394 3.62 10.35 -8.62
N ILE A 395 3.84 9.42 -7.68
CA ILE A 395 3.82 9.73 -6.25
C ILE A 395 5.25 10.08 -5.84
N ASP A 396 5.58 11.37 -5.82
CA ASP A 396 6.92 11.83 -5.44
C ASP A 396 7.06 11.99 -3.92
N ALA A 397 7.00 10.85 -3.23
CA ALA A 397 7.15 10.78 -1.78
C ALA A 397 8.64 10.73 -1.40
N GLY A 398 9.27 11.89 -1.28
CA GLY A 398 10.65 11.98 -0.82
C GLY A 398 11.67 11.55 -1.88
N GLY A 399 11.77 12.32 -2.96
CA GLY A 399 12.68 12.05 -4.08
C GLY A 399 14.14 11.75 -3.71
N SER A 400 14.65 12.30 -2.60
CA SER A 400 16.00 11.96 -2.09
C SER A 400 16.07 10.57 -1.42
N VAL A 401 14.98 10.12 -0.79
CA VAL A 401 14.92 8.84 -0.07
C VAL A 401 14.94 7.68 -1.06
N PHE A 402 14.17 7.74 -2.13
CA PHE A 402 14.09 6.63 -3.07
C PHE A 402 15.16 6.63 -4.16
N GLY A 403 15.85 7.75 -4.37
CA GLY A 403 17.07 7.82 -5.18
C GLY A 403 18.33 7.30 -4.46
N HIS A 404 18.26 7.06 -3.15
CA HIS A 404 19.38 6.55 -2.35
C HIS A 404 18.98 5.33 -1.52
N GLY A 405 19.95 4.49 -1.16
CA GLY A 405 19.65 3.25 -0.45
C GLY A 405 19.19 2.15 -1.39
N SER A 406 18.72 1.05 -0.81
CA SER A 406 18.19 -0.11 -1.52
C SER A 406 16.79 -0.39 -0.99
N TRP A 407 15.79 0.05 -1.74
CA TRP A 407 14.37 -0.20 -1.46
C TRP A 407 13.88 -1.25 -2.45
N ASN A 408 13.25 -2.31 -1.94
CA ASN A 408 13.07 -3.52 -2.75
C ASN A 408 11.61 -4.03 -2.77
N ARG A 409 10.81 -3.65 -1.78
CA ARG A 409 9.47 -4.25 -1.61
C ARG A 409 8.47 -3.26 -1.03
N GLY A 410 7.43 -2.97 -1.79
CA GLY A 410 6.34 -2.06 -1.43
C GLY A 410 5.05 -2.83 -1.20
N ILE A 411 4.32 -2.51 -0.15
CA ILE A 411 3.06 -3.15 0.20
C ILE A 411 2.05 -2.06 0.61
N LEU A 412 0.86 -2.08 0.01
CA LEU A 412 -0.23 -1.21 0.39
C LEU A 412 -0.74 -1.59 1.78
N TRP A 413 -0.77 -0.62 2.69
CA TRP A 413 -1.40 -0.73 4.00
C TRP A 413 -2.72 0.04 3.99
N GLU A 414 -3.71 -0.57 3.35
CA GLU A 414 -5.01 0.06 3.05
C GLU A 414 -5.68 0.65 4.29
N ARG A 415 -5.66 -0.09 5.42
CA ARG A 415 -6.26 0.35 6.69
C ARG A 415 -5.69 1.67 7.24
N ARG A 416 -4.46 2.04 6.87
CA ARG A 416 -3.80 3.27 7.31
C ARG A 416 -3.60 4.26 6.17
N ASN A 417 -4.14 4.00 4.99
CA ASN A 417 -3.91 4.83 3.81
C ASN A 417 -2.42 5.13 3.60
N ALA A 418 -1.58 4.11 3.79
CA ALA A 418 -0.14 4.24 3.72
C ALA A 418 0.45 3.17 2.81
N PHE A 419 1.60 3.47 2.21
CA PHE A 419 2.36 2.53 1.41
C PHE A 419 3.68 2.20 2.12
N VAL A 420 3.82 0.95 2.55
CA VAL A 420 4.95 0.49 3.36
C VAL A 420 6.03 -0.06 2.44
N ILE A 421 7.24 0.50 2.52
CA ILE A 421 8.36 0.12 1.67
C ILE A 421 9.51 -0.39 2.53
N LEU A 422 9.88 -1.65 2.35
CA LEU A 422 11.00 -2.30 3.02
C LEU A 422 12.31 -2.12 2.24
N GLY A 423 13.39 -1.93 2.97
CA GLY A 423 14.71 -1.76 2.37
C GLY A 423 15.83 -1.49 3.35
N HIS A 424 16.86 -0.84 2.84
CA HIS A 424 18.01 -0.41 3.60
C HIS A 424 18.57 0.92 3.08
N ARG A 425 18.45 1.98 3.89
CA ARG A 425 18.81 3.36 3.50
C ARG A 425 20.27 3.59 3.10
N LYS A 426 21.22 2.71 3.48
CA LYS A 426 22.66 2.85 3.18
C LYS A 426 23.22 1.85 2.15
N ARG A 427 22.40 0.94 1.63
CA ARG A 427 22.86 -0.05 0.64
C ARG A 427 22.71 0.52 -0.77
N ASN A 428 23.35 -0.12 -1.75
CA ASN A 428 23.21 0.27 -3.14
C ASN A 428 22.07 -0.54 -3.80
N LEU A 429 21.15 0.15 -4.50
CA LEU A 429 20.00 -0.47 -5.17
C LEU A 429 20.42 -1.42 -6.30
N VAL A 430 21.42 -1.06 -7.10
CA VAL A 430 21.89 -1.87 -8.23
C VAL A 430 22.52 -3.17 -7.75
N ASP A 431 23.39 -3.10 -6.73
CA ASP A 431 24.02 -4.28 -6.14
C ASP A 431 22.96 -5.24 -5.60
N ASP A 432 21.99 -4.74 -4.84
CA ASP A 432 20.95 -5.57 -4.26
C ASP A 432 19.99 -6.11 -5.31
N TYR A 433 19.69 -5.33 -6.36
CA TYR A 433 18.91 -5.80 -7.50
C TYR A 433 19.60 -6.97 -8.21
N ASN A 434 20.91 -6.87 -8.48
CA ASN A 434 21.69 -7.92 -9.14
C ASN A 434 21.68 -9.23 -8.35
N HIS A 435 21.63 -9.15 -7.01
CA HIS A 435 21.53 -10.31 -6.13
C HIS A 435 20.09 -10.67 -5.75
N ARG A 436 19.08 -9.96 -6.28
CA ARG A 436 17.65 -10.08 -5.93
C ARG A 436 17.40 -10.00 -4.41
N ARG A 437 18.21 -9.20 -3.72
CA ARG A 437 18.24 -9.08 -2.27
C ARG A 437 17.09 -8.23 -1.75
N LEU A 438 16.32 -8.80 -0.84
CA LEU A 438 15.35 -8.10 -0.01
C LEU A 438 16.01 -7.73 1.33
N ASN A 439 15.80 -6.49 1.76
CA ASN A 439 16.29 -6.00 3.05
C ASN A 439 15.12 -5.63 3.97
N PHE A 440 15.30 -5.86 5.27
CA PHE A 440 14.24 -5.72 6.29
C PHE A 440 14.60 -4.76 7.43
N SER A 441 15.80 -4.17 7.38
CA SER A 441 16.35 -3.34 8.46
C SER A 441 15.79 -1.92 8.52
N HIS A 442 15.17 -1.45 7.43
CA HIS A 442 14.50 -0.15 7.38
C HIS A 442 13.13 -0.27 6.72
N VAL A 443 12.24 0.62 7.13
CA VAL A 443 10.91 0.81 6.56
C VAL A 443 10.73 2.30 6.22
N CYS A 444 10.29 2.64 5.01
CA CYS A 444 9.65 3.93 4.71
C CYS A 444 8.14 3.71 4.71
N MET A 445 7.42 4.58 5.41
CA MET A 445 5.96 4.69 5.30
C MET A 445 5.65 5.92 4.48
N VAL A 446 5.03 5.73 3.31
CA VAL A 446 4.51 6.82 2.48
C VAL A 446 3.05 7.06 2.84
N GLU A 447 2.72 8.23 3.35
CA GLU A 447 1.35 8.62 3.65
C GLU A 447 0.60 8.96 2.35
N LEU A 448 -0.32 8.09 1.94
CA LEU A 448 -1.04 8.24 0.68
C LEU A 448 -2.14 9.32 0.76
N GLU A 449 -2.62 9.62 1.98
CA GLU A 449 -3.60 10.70 2.20
C GLU A 449 -3.10 12.06 1.69
N ALA A 450 -1.79 12.32 1.79
CA ALA A 450 -1.17 13.56 1.31
C ALA A 450 -1.29 13.73 -0.22
N PHE A 451 -1.55 12.65 -0.95
CA PHE A 451 -1.77 12.62 -2.39
C PHE A 451 -3.25 12.48 -2.77
N GLY A 452 -4.17 12.58 -1.80
CA GLY A 452 -5.60 12.36 -2.01
C GLY A 452 -5.99 10.88 -2.18
N LEU A 453 -5.05 9.96 -1.92
CA LEU A 453 -5.22 8.53 -2.12
C LEU A 453 -5.56 7.85 -0.78
N TYR A 454 -6.83 7.89 -0.39
CA TYR A 454 -7.23 7.37 0.93
C TYR A 454 -8.62 6.76 0.91
N ASN A 455 -8.76 5.63 1.57
CA ASN A 455 -10.06 5.12 1.98
C ASN A 455 -10.44 5.81 3.30
N ASN A 456 -11.72 6.17 3.43
CA ASN A 456 -12.21 6.63 4.72
C ASN A 456 -12.08 5.48 5.76
N PRO A 457 -11.97 5.78 7.06
CA PRO A 457 -11.80 4.75 8.08
C PRO A 457 -13.03 3.85 8.25
N CYS A 458 -12.86 2.53 8.04
CA CYS A 458 -13.94 1.54 8.23
C CYS A 458 -14.36 1.44 9.69
N ARG A 459 -15.66 1.54 10.01
CA ARG A 459 -16.17 1.36 11.38
C ARG A 459 -15.80 0.01 11.96
N THR A 460 -15.92 -1.05 11.15
CA THR A 460 -15.53 -2.42 11.51
C THR A 460 -15.07 -3.15 10.26
N SER A 461 -13.99 -3.93 10.35
CA SER A 461 -13.73 -4.94 9.31
C SER A 461 -14.61 -6.18 9.57
N PRO A 462 -15.27 -6.75 8.54
CA PRO A 462 -16.22 -7.86 8.70
C PRO A 462 -15.68 -9.09 9.44
N THR A 463 -14.37 -9.26 9.56
CA THR A 463 -13.74 -10.48 10.12
C THR A 463 -12.91 -10.27 11.41
N SER A 464 -12.74 -9.04 11.92
CA SER A 464 -11.89 -8.77 13.11
C SER A 464 -12.63 -8.22 14.31
N GLY A 465 -13.88 -7.77 14.16
CA GLY A 465 -14.55 -7.02 15.23
C GLY A 465 -13.80 -5.75 15.67
N TYR A 466 -12.74 -5.35 14.96
CA TYR A 466 -11.97 -4.14 15.25
C TYR A 466 -12.83 -2.92 14.95
N ILE A 467 -13.08 -2.08 15.94
CA ILE A 467 -13.88 -0.87 15.79
C ILE A 467 -12.95 0.32 15.52
N SER A 468 -13.07 0.96 14.35
CA SER A 468 -12.36 2.21 14.11
C SER A 468 -12.96 3.32 14.96
N HIS A 469 -12.12 3.91 15.81
CA HIS A 469 -12.48 5.05 16.65
C HIS A 469 -12.78 6.34 15.86
N SER A 470 -12.35 6.43 14.60
CA SER A 470 -12.60 7.58 13.72
C SER A 470 -13.86 7.43 12.84
N SER A 471 -14.62 6.33 12.98
CA SER A 471 -15.81 6.09 12.16
C SER A 471 -17.12 6.45 12.91
N PRO A 472 -18.08 7.15 12.27
CA PRO A 472 -19.31 7.59 12.93
C PRO A 472 -20.27 6.43 13.27
N ALA A 473 -20.98 6.54 14.40
CA ALA A 473 -21.97 5.56 14.82
C ALA A 473 -23.24 5.59 13.93
N VAL A 474 -23.52 4.49 13.24
CA VAL A 474 -24.74 4.29 12.45
C VAL A 474 -25.78 3.51 13.27
N PRO A 475 -27.03 4.02 13.40
CA PRO A 475 -28.14 3.31 14.04
C PRO A 475 -28.55 2.02 13.30
N ALA A 476 -29.00 1.02 14.04
CA ALA A 476 -29.42 -0.30 13.53
C ALA A 476 -30.41 -0.21 12.34
N SER A 477 -31.36 0.72 12.42
CA SER A 477 -32.41 0.96 11.43
C SER A 477 -31.93 1.47 10.08
N LEU A 478 -30.70 1.97 9.98
CA LEU A 478 -30.15 2.55 8.76
C LEU A 478 -29.14 1.62 8.06
N HIS A 479 -28.69 0.53 8.69
CA HIS A 479 -27.69 -0.36 8.10
C HIS A 479 -28.14 -0.99 6.78
N SER A 480 -29.41 -1.38 6.64
CA SER A 480 -29.94 -2.00 5.42
C SER A 480 -30.05 -1.03 4.23
N LYS A 481 -30.17 0.29 4.49
CA LYS A 481 -30.20 1.34 3.46
C LYS A 481 -28.81 1.85 3.07
N LEU A 482 -27.78 1.53 3.86
CA LEU A 482 -26.40 1.98 3.68
C LEU A 482 -25.49 0.85 3.18
N SER A 483 -26.09 -0.22 2.63
CA SER A 483 -25.44 -1.45 2.15
C SER A 483 -24.48 -1.26 0.98
N GLN A 484 -24.51 -0.10 0.31
CA GLN A 484 -23.44 0.35 -0.58
C GLN A 484 -22.27 0.85 0.26
N LEU A 485 -21.53 -0.09 0.84
CA LEU A 485 -20.38 0.17 1.69
C LEU A 485 -19.28 0.88 0.90
N THR A 486 -19.20 2.20 1.03
CA THR A 486 -17.90 2.86 1.01
C THR A 486 -17.23 2.58 2.35
N SER A 487 -15.91 2.43 2.34
CA SER A 487 -15.08 2.10 3.49
C SER A 487 -15.20 3.11 4.68
N GLY A 488 -16.08 4.11 4.63
CA GLY A 488 -16.00 5.32 5.47
C GLY A 488 -17.14 5.68 6.40
N GLY A 489 -18.25 4.95 6.43
CA GLY A 489 -19.45 5.35 7.18
C GLY A 489 -20.65 5.61 6.27
N ARG A 490 -21.56 6.51 6.67
CA ARG A 490 -22.77 6.80 5.88
C ARG A 490 -22.37 7.30 4.48
N PRO A 491 -22.80 6.67 3.37
CA PRO A 491 -22.80 7.35 2.09
C PRO A 491 -23.52 8.70 2.23
N PHE A 492 -22.80 9.76 1.87
CA PHE A 492 -23.40 11.08 1.75
C PHE A 492 -24.33 11.05 0.54
N SER A 493 -25.52 11.64 0.64
CA SER A 493 -26.29 11.92 -0.57
C SER A 493 -25.47 12.88 -1.45
N SER A 494 -25.69 12.88 -2.76
CA SER A 494 -25.08 13.87 -3.67
C SER A 494 -25.28 15.29 -3.14
N ALA A 495 -26.48 15.59 -2.65
CA ALA A 495 -26.80 16.86 -2.01
C ALA A 495 -25.97 17.14 -0.73
N SER A 496 -25.66 16.11 0.07
CA SER A 496 -24.81 16.27 1.25
C SER A 496 -23.34 16.51 0.88
N ASP A 497 -22.87 15.88 -0.19
CA ASP A 497 -21.51 16.05 -0.71
C ASP A 497 -21.33 17.43 -1.36
N GLU A 498 -22.30 17.87 -2.16
CA GLU A 498 -22.38 19.24 -2.70
C GLU A 498 -22.47 20.28 -1.59
N LEU A 499 -23.35 20.08 -0.60
CA LEU A 499 -23.46 20.97 0.54
C LEU A 499 -22.15 21.03 1.35
N GLY A 500 -21.47 19.90 1.53
CA GLY A 500 -20.16 19.83 2.18
C GLY A 500 -19.09 20.62 1.40
N LYS A 501 -19.05 20.46 0.06
CA LYS A 501 -18.15 21.23 -0.82
C LYS A 501 -18.43 22.73 -0.77
N LEU A 502 -19.70 23.13 -0.78
CA LEU A 502 -20.11 24.52 -0.62
C LEU A 502 -19.72 25.04 0.79
N ALA A 503 -19.93 24.24 1.82
CA ALA A 503 -19.58 24.60 3.20
C ALA A 503 -18.07 24.82 3.40
N LEU A 504 -17.19 24.09 2.70
CA LEU A 504 -15.73 24.33 2.74
C LEU A 504 -15.35 25.74 2.28
N SER A 505 -16.20 26.40 1.48
CA SER A 505 -16.01 27.78 1.04
C SER A 505 -16.64 28.84 1.96
N LEU A 506 -17.26 28.44 3.07
CA LEU A 506 -17.87 29.36 4.04
C LEU A 506 -16.89 29.67 5.18
N PRO A 507 -16.31 30.89 5.24
CA PRO A 507 -15.40 31.27 6.32
C PRO A 507 -16.10 31.30 7.68
N GLU A 508 -17.42 31.55 7.71
CA GLU A 508 -18.21 31.75 8.93
C GLU A 508 -18.33 30.49 9.79
N ILE A 509 -18.13 29.31 9.19
CA ILE A 509 -18.14 28.02 9.91
C ILE A 509 -16.75 27.57 10.35
N SER A 510 -15.72 28.36 10.10
CA SER A 510 -14.33 28.04 10.40
C SER A 510 -13.88 28.77 11.66
N ASP A 511 -13.15 28.07 12.53
CA ASP A 511 -12.62 28.59 13.80
C ASP A 511 -11.08 28.51 13.87
N MET A 512 -10.46 28.00 12.81
CA MET A 512 -9.01 27.99 12.62
C MET A 512 -8.67 27.97 11.13
N GLU A 513 -7.41 28.23 10.77
CA GLU A 513 -6.91 28.14 9.40
C GLU A 513 -5.76 27.13 9.33
N LEU A 514 -5.76 26.28 8.29
CA LEU A 514 -4.56 25.55 7.89
C LEU A 514 -3.78 26.44 6.93
N GLN A 515 -2.56 26.81 7.33
CA GLN A 515 -1.66 27.52 6.45
C GLN A 515 -0.86 26.51 5.64
N ALA A 516 -1.10 26.46 4.33
CA ALA A 516 -0.31 25.67 3.41
C ALA A 516 1.08 26.31 3.22
N VAL A 517 2.04 25.52 2.73
CA VAL A 517 3.43 25.97 2.49
C VAL A 517 3.51 27.14 1.50
N GLY A 518 2.57 27.22 0.55
CA GLY A 518 2.46 28.33 -0.40
C GLY A 518 1.89 29.63 0.18
N GLY A 519 1.59 29.66 1.48
CA GLY A 519 0.96 30.79 2.15
C GLY A 519 -0.56 30.83 2.00
N GLU A 520 -1.14 29.91 1.23
CA GLU A 520 -2.59 29.71 1.14
C GLU A 520 -3.15 29.38 2.52
N ARG A 521 -4.29 30.00 2.85
CA ARG A 521 -4.99 29.77 4.11
C ARG A 521 -6.28 29.06 3.79
N ILE A 522 -6.40 27.86 4.33
CA ILE A 522 -7.59 27.03 4.19
C ILE A 522 -8.39 27.19 5.48
N PRO A 523 -9.54 27.88 5.46
CA PRO A 523 -10.37 28.02 6.63
C PRO A 523 -10.97 26.64 6.97
N VAL A 524 -10.85 26.22 8.22
CA VAL A 524 -11.33 24.91 8.67
C VAL A 524 -12.02 25.01 10.02
N ASN A 525 -12.87 24.02 10.29
CA ASN A 525 -13.50 23.85 11.59
C ASN A 525 -12.73 22.81 12.42
N SER A 526 -12.12 23.26 13.51
CA SER A 526 -11.34 22.48 14.48
C SER A 526 -12.14 21.30 15.04
N ARG A 527 -13.46 21.44 15.19
CA ARG A 527 -14.35 20.37 15.67
C ARG A 527 -14.54 19.27 14.62
N ILE A 528 -14.52 19.61 13.33
CA ILE A 528 -14.52 18.64 12.23
C ILE A 528 -13.19 17.89 12.20
N LEU A 529 -12.06 18.61 12.30
CA LEU A 529 -10.72 17.99 12.32
C LEU A 529 -10.53 17.10 13.56
N THR A 530 -10.98 17.56 14.73
CA THR A 530 -10.96 16.77 15.97
C THR A 530 -11.84 15.53 15.86
N ARG A 531 -13.00 15.61 15.20
CA ARG A 531 -13.82 14.42 14.96
C ARG A 531 -13.19 13.43 13.98
N ARG A 532 -12.52 13.93 12.94
CA ARG A 532 -11.91 13.10 11.88
C ARG A 532 -10.62 12.43 12.34
N TRP A 533 -9.72 13.19 12.98
CA TRP A 533 -8.38 12.75 13.34
C TRP A 533 -8.19 12.50 14.86
N GLY A 534 -9.19 12.83 15.67
CA GLY A 534 -9.29 12.36 17.06
C GLY A 534 -8.08 12.75 17.92
N PRO A 535 -7.54 11.79 18.72
CA PRO A 535 -6.41 12.04 19.62
C PRO A 535 -5.16 12.58 18.92
N TYR A 536 -4.93 12.23 17.65
CA TYR A 536 -3.75 12.67 16.90
C TYR A 536 -3.78 14.18 16.64
N PHE A 537 -4.92 14.72 16.20
CA PHE A 537 -5.08 16.17 16.02
C PHE A 537 -5.00 16.94 17.34
N ILE A 538 -5.56 16.37 18.42
CA ILE A 538 -5.43 16.95 19.76
C ILE A 538 -3.97 16.97 20.22
N GLN A 539 -3.21 15.91 19.93
CA GLN A 539 -1.77 15.85 20.22
C GLN A 539 -1.01 16.92 19.44
N LEU A 540 -1.24 17.05 18.13
CA LEU A 540 -0.61 18.09 17.31
C LEU A 540 -0.93 19.50 17.83
N LEU A 541 -2.17 19.76 18.22
CA LEU A 541 -2.56 21.02 18.84
C LEU A 541 -1.83 21.27 20.17
N ARG A 542 -1.73 20.26 21.04
CA ARG A 542 -0.99 20.37 22.30
C ARG A 542 0.49 20.62 22.07
N GLU A 543 1.12 19.87 21.19
CA GLU A 543 2.53 20.04 20.82
C GLU A 543 2.78 21.44 20.24
N SER A 544 1.82 22.01 19.50
CA SER A 544 1.92 23.39 18.99
C SER A 544 1.81 24.44 20.10
N CYS A 545 0.97 24.20 21.13
CA CYS A 545 0.77 25.11 22.25
C CYS A 545 1.88 25.04 23.31
N ASP A 546 2.62 23.91 23.41
CA ASP A 546 3.68 23.68 24.41
C ASP A 546 5.05 24.28 24.01
N SER A 547 5.14 24.94 22.85
CA SER A 547 6.39 25.52 22.34
C SER A 547 6.76 26.86 23.01
N GLY A 548 7.00 26.81 24.32
CA GLY A 548 7.84 27.80 25.01
C GLY A 548 9.31 27.62 24.61
N VAL A 549 9.79 28.42 23.65
CA VAL A 549 11.20 28.77 23.40
C VAL A 549 12.22 27.61 23.48
N SER A 550 12.38 26.84 22.40
CA SER A 550 13.68 26.39 21.85
C SER A 550 13.47 25.30 20.78
N ASP A 551 13.49 25.70 19.50
CA ASP A 551 14.03 24.92 18.36
C ASP A 551 13.64 25.55 17.01
N SER A 552 13.68 26.88 16.93
CA SER A 552 13.71 27.62 15.68
C SER A 552 15.15 27.67 15.12
N ALA A 553 15.76 26.51 14.91
CA ALA A 553 17.05 26.36 14.24
C ALA A 553 16.85 25.67 12.89
N THR A 554 16.13 26.32 11.96
CA THR A 554 16.32 26.08 10.52
C THR A 554 15.72 27.15 9.60
N LEU A 555 14.96 28.13 10.07
CA LEU A 555 14.29 29.08 9.17
C LEU A 555 14.28 30.51 9.72
N ARG A 556 15.27 31.33 9.33
CA ARG A 556 15.09 32.69 8.75
C ARG A 556 16.42 33.47 8.64
N PRO A 557 16.62 34.29 7.60
CA PRO A 557 17.70 35.28 7.53
C PRO A 557 17.36 36.54 8.36
N ASN A 558 18.40 37.18 8.88
CA ASN A 558 18.37 38.40 9.71
C ASN A 558 17.61 39.56 9.04
N ILE A 559 16.61 40.12 9.73
CA ILE A 559 16.06 41.46 9.43
C ILE A 559 16.14 42.30 10.71
N GLN A 560 16.79 43.46 10.62
CA GLN A 560 16.89 44.46 11.68
C GLN A 560 15.51 44.99 12.07
N MET A 561 15.17 44.90 13.36
CA MET A 561 13.98 45.55 13.94
C MET A 561 14.23 47.05 14.15
N TYR A 562 13.26 47.87 13.77
CA TYR A 562 13.01 49.16 14.42
C TYR A 562 11.88 48.98 15.44
N PRO A 563 11.99 49.51 16.67
CA PRO A 563 10.95 49.38 17.68
C PRO A 563 9.93 50.50 17.56
N ASN A 564 8.63 50.21 17.71
CA ASN A 564 7.72 51.18 18.31
C ASN A 564 6.46 50.56 18.95
N ARG A 565 6.43 50.72 20.28
CA ARG A 565 5.33 51.06 21.20
C ARG A 565 4.06 50.21 21.32
N ASN A 566 4.07 49.46 22.43
CA ASN A 566 3.01 49.09 23.38
C ASN A 566 1.72 49.94 23.40
N SER A 567 0.60 49.24 23.59
CA SER A 567 -0.27 49.49 24.76
C SER A 567 -1.21 48.31 25.03
N SER A 568 -1.11 47.77 26.25
CA SER A 568 -2.01 46.81 26.88
C SER A 568 -3.01 47.56 27.77
N ILE A 569 -4.30 47.25 27.67
CA ILE A 569 -5.29 47.61 28.71
C ILE A 569 -6.17 46.39 29.00
N THR A 570 -6.05 45.92 30.24
CA THR A 570 -6.91 44.95 30.91
C THR A 570 -7.76 45.72 31.92
N ILE A 571 -9.09 45.55 31.95
CA ILE A 571 -9.93 46.03 33.06
C ILE A 571 -10.99 44.97 33.42
N THR A 572 -10.83 44.39 34.62
CA THR A 572 -11.85 43.73 35.44
C THR A 572 -12.62 44.76 36.29
N PRO A 573 -13.84 44.47 36.77
CA PRO A 573 -14.77 45.47 37.30
C PRO A 573 -14.54 45.76 38.79
N SER A 574 -14.81 46.99 39.22
CA SER A 574 -14.92 47.35 40.63
C SER A 574 -16.21 48.13 40.88
N ILE A 575 -16.98 47.65 41.86
CA ILE A 575 -18.22 48.24 42.38
C ILE A 575 -17.84 49.19 43.53
N GLY A 576 -18.41 50.40 43.55
CA GLY A 576 -18.23 51.37 44.63
C GLY A 576 -19.25 52.52 44.57
N GLN A 577 -20.00 52.66 45.66
CA GLN A 577 -21.18 53.50 45.92
C GLN A 577 -21.03 55.03 45.74
N ASN A 578 -21.98 55.68 45.05
CA ASN A 578 -22.84 56.77 45.59
C ASN A 578 -23.61 57.56 44.48
N SER A 579 -24.91 57.79 44.73
CA SER A 579 -25.76 58.93 44.27
C SER A 579 -26.13 59.02 42.77
N THR A 580 -27.33 59.37 42.28
CA THR A 580 -28.75 59.45 42.73
C THR A 580 -29.60 59.73 41.46
N TYR A 581 -30.80 59.13 41.35
CA TYR A 581 -31.96 59.46 40.47
C TYR A 581 -31.74 59.54 38.93
N SER A 582 -32.60 58.98 38.06
CA SER A 582 -34.06 59.15 37.97
C SER A 582 -34.79 58.03 37.19
N ASN A 583 -36.07 57.85 37.56
CA ASN A 583 -37.05 56.82 37.16
C ASN A 583 -37.50 56.83 35.68
N ALA A 584 -37.82 55.65 35.14
CA ALA A 584 -39.08 55.37 34.42
C ALA A 584 -39.35 53.85 34.32
N ASN A 585 -40.43 53.40 34.95
CA ASN A 585 -41.02 52.05 34.89
C ASN A 585 -41.81 51.86 33.59
N THR A 586 -41.86 50.65 33.02
CA THR A 586 -43.08 49.78 33.06
C THR A 586 -42.80 48.38 32.50
N LEU A 587 -43.10 47.37 33.32
CA LEU A 587 -43.44 46.00 32.93
C LEU A 587 -44.94 45.83 33.22
N ALA A 588 -45.65 45.15 32.31
CA ALA A 588 -46.96 44.57 32.62
C ALA A 588 -47.05 43.18 31.96
N SER A 589 -46.92 42.16 32.79
CA SER A 589 -47.50 40.84 32.59
C SER A 589 -48.96 40.87 33.06
N ASN A 590 -49.86 40.17 32.39
CA ASN A 590 -50.90 39.45 33.13
C ASN A 590 -51.46 38.26 32.35
N SER A 591 -51.48 37.15 33.06
CA SER A 591 -52.09 35.86 32.79
C SER A 591 -53.60 35.87 33.02
N SER A 592 -54.35 35.04 32.30
CA SER A 592 -55.52 34.34 32.84
C SER A 592 -55.91 33.11 32.00
N ALA A 593 -55.76 31.92 32.60
CA ALA A 593 -56.50 30.68 32.30
C ALA A 593 -58.00 30.85 32.69
N PRO A 594 -58.92 29.84 32.64
CA PRO A 594 -58.77 28.40 32.32
C PRO A 594 -59.95 27.75 31.51
N LYS A 595 -59.82 26.41 31.26
CA LYS A 595 -60.84 25.36 30.98
C LYS A 595 -61.67 25.52 29.67
N SER A 596 -62.18 24.50 29.00
CA SER A 596 -62.29 23.03 29.04
C SER A 596 -62.82 22.64 27.64
N SER A 597 -62.43 21.53 27.01
CA SER A 597 -63.03 20.20 27.18
C SER A 597 -62.27 19.18 26.33
#